data_AF-A0AAE4K5N8-F1
#
_entry.id   AF-A0AAE4K5N8-F1
#
_cell.length_a   1.000
_cell.length_b   1.000
_cell.length_c   1.000
_cell.angle_alpha   90.00
_cell.angle_beta   90.00
_cell.angle_gamma   90.00
#
_symmetry.space_group_name_H-M   'P 1'
#
loop_
_entity.id
_entity.type
_entity.pdbx_description
1 polymer ?
#
loop_
_entity_poly.entity_id
_entity_poly.type
_entity_poly.pdbx_seq_one_letter_code
_entity_poly.pdbx_strand_id
1 'polypeptide(L)'
;MILDAKEAAAQAFERALKDGVTLLPSALRQLLDALQTDAEHQPDLNEMADGLRIEFPYVEALQRGYADNDELHEVWVHAIRELLNRIRNWKQDDQKNSVEVLRALVTAAFVLDVQLKGLTQVATAIVTEPVRTGLKTLLLQYTFREIAPGRRYQKAHDDARENARTGRFEKILPRFHHFFFRGGGDISSAIRLLYESSPSTLAQVIEEKDDINFSGVVQDALGPQALRFALGVQNVGFKFACIATFCHENREVIPTGFDAPLGELLHQISQSSDAVWDSWMKAFFKHPGSYLPLEKALAQQLHTMDERHWVSLLNAPSLRYARKSAAPFTQLMLDFRAVAGDDGLERMCHLAYEIWNKWDYRDKDTQSVMFSPEPCALDFLVAGYYACQTPETLKSEESHLQQAINSIEEQWFESASSLTDQRNRLLSRIRLVRHGIAFKNGCQEALPPETVTEPHPYFEARFPYSFIGS
;
A
#
# COMPACT_ATOMS: atom_id res chain seq x y z
N MET A 1 -4.91 -40.01 5.32
CA MET A 1 -3.95 -38.95 5.67
C MET A 1 -4.30 -37.77 4.79
N ILE A 2 -4.85 -36.68 5.32
CA ILE A 2 -5.31 -35.56 4.49
C ILE A 2 -4.06 -34.87 3.94
N LEU A 3 -3.69 -35.16 2.69
CA LEU A 3 -2.65 -34.37 2.01
C LEU A 3 -3.15 -32.94 1.86
N ASP A 4 -2.29 -31.96 2.18
CA ASP A 4 -2.53 -30.58 1.79
C ASP A 4 -2.66 -30.52 0.26
N ALA A 5 -3.78 -29.99 -0.24
CA ALA A 5 -4.08 -29.87 -1.66
C ALA A 5 -2.96 -29.16 -2.44
N LYS A 6 -2.30 -28.19 -1.82
CA LYS A 6 -1.16 -27.47 -2.40
C LYS A 6 0.05 -28.37 -2.59
N GLU A 7 0.35 -29.20 -1.59
CA GLU A 7 1.48 -30.12 -1.62
C GLU A 7 1.25 -31.24 -2.63
N ALA A 8 0.02 -31.76 -2.70
CA ALA A 8 -0.36 -32.72 -3.73
C ALA A 8 -0.20 -32.16 -5.15
N ALA A 9 -0.55 -30.88 -5.38
CA ALA A 9 -0.32 -30.21 -6.65
C ALA A 9 1.16 -30.02 -6.98
N ALA A 10 1.98 -29.62 -6.01
CA ALA A 10 3.43 -29.53 -6.20
C ALA A 10 4.03 -30.87 -6.64
N GLN A 11 3.68 -31.95 -5.94
CA GLN A 11 4.17 -33.30 -6.23
C GLN A 11 3.68 -33.83 -7.59
N ALA A 12 2.43 -33.57 -7.96
CA ALA A 12 1.87 -33.97 -9.24
C ALA A 12 2.58 -33.28 -10.42
N PHE A 13 2.80 -31.96 -10.31
CA PHE A 13 3.53 -31.21 -11.34
C PHE A 13 4.99 -31.65 -11.44
N GLU A 14 5.66 -31.90 -10.31
CA GLU A 14 7.03 -32.41 -10.31
C GLU A 14 7.12 -33.82 -10.93
N ARG A 15 6.16 -34.69 -10.63
CA ARG A 15 6.04 -36.01 -11.27
C ARG A 15 5.77 -35.91 -12.77
N ALA A 16 5.02 -34.91 -13.19
CA ALA A 16 4.71 -34.64 -14.59
C ALA A 16 5.93 -34.15 -15.39
N LEU A 17 7.06 -33.77 -14.76
CA LEU A 17 8.31 -33.48 -15.48
C LEU A 17 9.04 -34.74 -15.97
N LYS A 18 8.71 -35.92 -15.45
CA LYS A 18 9.32 -37.20 -15.84
C LYS A 18 8.61 -37.77 -17.06
N ASP A 19 9.34 -38.53 -17.88
CA ASP A 19 8.77 -39.27 -19.01
C ASP A 19 7.65 -40.21 -18.54
N GLY A 20 6.58 -40.30 -19.34
CA GLY A 20 5.42 -41.11 -19.02
C GLY A 20 4.27 -40.87 -19.99
N VAL A 21 3.12 -41.50 -19.72
CA VAL A 21 1.91 -41.35 -20.53
C VAL A 21 1.46 -39.88 -20.52
N THR A 22 1.13 -39.36 -21.70
CA THR A 22 0.58 -38.01 -21.87
C THR A 22 -0.87 -38.08 -22.33
N LEU A 23 -1.65 -37.08 -21.92
CA LEU A 23 -3.05 -36.93 -22.33
C LEU A 23 -3.28 -35.48 -22.70
N LEU A 24 -3.58 -35.17 -23.96
CA LEU A 24 -3.96 -33.81 -24.34
C LEU A 24 -5.45 -33.61 -24.05
N PRO A 25 -5.82 -32.69 -23.13
CA PRO A 25 -7.22 -32.39 -22.83
C PRO A 25 -8.03 -32.06 -24.07
N SER A 26 -9.27 -32.57 -24.12
CA SER A 26 -10.16 -32.40 -25.26
C SER A 26 -10.49 -30.93 -25.53
N ALA A 27 -10.83 -30.17 -24.47
CA ALA A 27 -11.15 -28.74 -24.58
C ALA A 27 -9.96 -27.92 -25.09
N LEU A 28 -8.75 -28.21 -24.60
CA LEU A 28 -7.53 -27.55 -25.08
C LEU A 28 -7.23 -27.92 -26.54
N ARG A 29 -7.38 -29.21 -26.91
CA ARG A 29 -7.15 -29.66 -28.28
C ARG A 29 -8.02 -28.90 -29.28
N GLN A 30 -9.31 -28.80 -29.00
CA GLN A 30 -10.27 -28.07 -29.85
C GLN A 30 -9.84 -26.61 -30.06
N LEU A 31 -9.41 -25.94 -28.99
CA LEU A 31 -8.93 -24.55 -29.08
C LEU A 31 -7.62 -24.43 -29.87
N LEU A 32 -6.67 -25.34 -29.64
CA LEU A 32 -5.39 -25.33 -30.38
C LEU A 32 -5.60 -25.61 -31.87
N ASP A 33 -6.49 -26.53 -32.23
CA ASP A 33 -6.84 -26.82 -33.61
C ASP A 33 -7.50 -25.59 -34.27
N ALA A 34 -8.41 -24.91 -33.56
CA ALA A 34 -9.03 -23.67 -34.04
C ALA A 34 -7.98 -22.58 -34.32
N LEU A 35 -7.05 -22.34 -33.39
CA LEU A 35 -5.96 -21.37 -33.55
C LEU A 35 -5.00 -21.70 -34.71
N GLN A 36 -4.88 -22.96 -35.10
CA GLN A 36 -4.08 -23.37 -36.25
C GLN A 36 -4.82 -23.17 -37.57
N THR A 37 -6.13 -23.39 -37.59
CA THR A 37 -6.96 -23.31 -38.80
C THR A 37 -7.39 -21.90 -39.18
N ASP A 38 -7.57 -21.01 -38.19
CA ASP A 38 -8.06 -19.65 -38.40
C ASP A 38 -7.15 -18.62 -37.73
N ALA A 39 -6.46 -17.84 -38.56
CA ALA A 39 -5.52 -16.80 -38.16
C ALA A 39 -6.20 -15.55 -37.56
N GLU A 40 -7.52 -15.47 -37.58
CA GLU A 40 -8.32 -14.40 -36.97
C GLU A 40 -9.15 -14.88 -35.77
N HIS A 41 -9.04 -16.17 -35.43
CA HIS A 41 -9.76 -16.76 -34.31
C HIS A 41 -9.39 -16.06 -32.99
N GLN A 42 -10.41 -15.57 -32.28
CA GLN A 42 -10.25 -15.06 -30.92
C GLN A 42 -10.54 -16.18 -29.93
N PRO A 43 -9.55 -16.64 -29.15
CA PRO A 43 -9.75 -17.78 -28.26
C PRO A 43 -10.69 -17.43 -27.10
N ASP A 44 -11.73 -18.25 -26.88
CA ASP A 44 -12.53 -18.21 -25.66
C ASP A 44 -11.87 -19.07 -24.57
N LEU A 45 -11.02 -18.41 -23.78
CA LEU A 45 -10.30 -19.04 -22.68
C LEU A 45 -11.22 -19.46 -21.51
N ASN A 46 -12.40 -18.85 -21.38
CA ASN A 46 -13.35 -19.20 -20.32
C ASN A 46 -14.06 -20.51 -20.67
N GLU A 47 -14.53 -20.64 -21.92
CA GLU A 47 -15.11 -21.89 -22.41
C GLU A 47 -14.12 -23.05 -22.29
N MET A 48 -12.87 -22.84 -22.69
CA MET A 48 -11.81 -23.83 -22.51
C MET A 48 -11.61 -24.19 -21.03
N ALA A 49 -11.56 -23.20 -20.14
CA ALA A 49 -11.38 -23.43 -18.71
C ALA A 49 -12.54 -24.22 -18.10
N ASP A 50 -13.78 -23.95 -18.49
CA ASP A 50 -14.95 -24.68 -18.03
C ASP A 50 -14.95 -26.12 -18.54
N GLY A 51 -14.58 -26.34 -19.81
CA GLY A 51 -14.38 -27.67 -20.37
C GLY A 51 -13.34 -28.49 -19.60
N LEU A 52 -12.20 -27.87 -19.24
CA LEU A 52 -11.16 -28.51 -18.44
C LEU A 52 -11.63 -28.90 -17.03
N ARG A 53 -12.46 -28.06 -16.38
CA ARG A 53 -13.01 -28.39 -15.05
C ARG A 53 -13.97 -29.58 -15.10
N ILE A 54 -14.71 -29.72 -16.19
CA ILE A 54 -15.60 -30.86 -16.43
C ILE A 54 -14.77 -32.13 -16.72
N GLU A 55 -13.72 -32.02 -17.54
CA GLU A 55 -12.87 -33.15 -17.92
C GLU A 55 -12.01 -33.66 -16.75
N PHE A 56 -11.56 -32.75 -15.87
CA PHE A 56 -10.68 -33.06 -14.73
C PHE A 56 -11.27 -32.59 -13.39
N PRO A 57 -12.35 -33.23 -12.88
CA PRO A 57 -12.99 -32.84 -11.62
C PRO A 57 -12.09 -33.08 -10.39
N TYR A 58 -10.99 -33.80 -10.55
CA TYR A 58 -10.04 -34.14 -9.49
C TYR A 58 -9.49 -32.90 -8.76
N VAL A 59 -9.17 -31.83 -9.50
CA VAL A 59 -8.58 -30.61 -8.92
C VAL A 59 -9.55 -29.94 -7.95
N GLU A 60 -10.83 -29.86 -8.32
CA GLU A 60 -11.86 -29.29 -7.46
C GLU A 60 -12.14 -30.20 -6.25
N ALA A 61 -12.17 -31.52 -6.44
CA ALA A 61 -12.29 -32.48 -5.35
C ALA A 61 -11.12 -32.37 -4.36
N LEU A 62 -9.89 -32.20 -4.86
CA LEU A 62 -8.68 -32.00 -4.07
C LEU A 62 -8.75 -30.70 -3.25
N GLN A 63 -9.16 -29.59 -3.87
CA GLN A 63 -9.37 -28.31 -3.16
C GLN A 63 -10.43 -28.38 -2.06
N ARG A 64 -11.43 -29.26 -2.21
CA ARG A 64 -12.47 -29.50 -1.21
C ARG A 64 -12.10 -30.57 -0.17
N GLY A 65 -10.94 -31.23 -0.31
CA GLY A 65 -10.43 -32.23 0.64
C GLY A 65 -10.97 -33.65 0.45
N TYR A 66 -11.47 -34.00 -0.74
CA TYR A 66 -12.14 -35.29 -1.03
C TYR A 66 -11.36 -36.22 -1.98
N ALA A 67 -10.05 -36.04 -2.15
CA ALA A 67 -9.28 -36.69 -3.22
C ALA A 67 -8.68 -38.06 -2.84
N ASP A 68 -9.52 -39.10 -2.76
CA ASP A 68 -9.10 -40.52 -2.65
C ASP A 68 -9.45 -41.31 -3.93
N ASN A 69 -8.93 -40.88 -5.09
CA ASN A 69 -9.07 -41.64 -6.34
C ASN A 69 -7.77 -41.62 -7.16
N ASP A 70 -7.01 -42.71 -7.08
CA ASP A 70 -5.73 -42.87 -7.76
C ASP A 70 -5.85 -42.82 -9.28
N GLU A 71 -6.93 -43.36 -9.86
CA GLU A 71 -7.14 -43.37 -11.31
C GLU A 71 -7.34 -41.94 -11.85
N LEU A 72 -8.18 -41.14 -11.18
CA LEU A 72 -8.38 -39.74 -11.53
C LEU A 72 -7.11 -38.90 -11.30
N HIS A 73 -6.33 -39.22 -10.27
CA HIS A 73 -5.04 -38.59 -10.02
C HIS A 73 -4.06 -38.87 -11.17
N GLU A 74 -3.93 -40.12 -11.63
CA GLU A 74 -3.04 -40.46 -12.76
C GLU A 74 -3.46 -39.77 -14.05
N VAL A 75 -4.76 -39.76 -14.37
CA VAL A 75 -5.31 -39.07 -15.55
C VAL A 75 -4.98 -37.57 -15.51
N TRP A 76 -5.12 -36.94 -14.36
CA TRP A 76 -4.74 -35.54 -14.15
C TRP A 76 -3.22 -35.31 -14.32
N VAL A 77 -2.37 -36.18 -13.77
CA VAL A 77 -0.91 -36.12 -13.96
C VAL A 77 -0.52 -36.29 -15.43
N HIS A 78 -1.19 -37.17 -16.19
CA HIS A 78 -0.98 -37.33 -17.63
C HIS A 78 -1.29 -36.05 -18.41
N ALA A 79 -2.35 -35.35 -18.02
CA ALA A 79 -2.71 -34.06 -18.61
C ALA A 79 -1.69 -32.97 -18.30
N ILE A 80 -1.28 -32.85 -17.04
CA ILE A 80 -0.22 -31.90 -16.65
C ILE A 80 1.07 -32.18 -17.44
N ARG A 81 1.49 -33.45 -17.56
CA ARG A 81 2.70 -33.82 -18.30
C ARG A 81 2.67 -33.33 -19.75
N GLU A 82 1.54 -33.52 -20.44
CA GLU A 82 1.38 -33.01 -21.80
C GLU A 82 1.49 -31.49 -21.86
N LEU A 83 0.85 -30.77 -20.94
CA LEU A 83 0.91 -29.31 -20.87
C LEU A 83 2.34 -28.80 -20.63
N LEU A 84 3.03 -29.35 -19.63
CA LEU A 84 4.40 -28.95 -19.29
C LEU A 84 5.36 -29.23 -20.46
N ASN A 85 5.20 -30.37 -21.15
CA ASN A 85 5.99 -30.69 -22.34
C ASN A 85 5.72 -29.71 -23.48
N ARG A 86 4.46 -29.33 -23.73
CA ARG A 86 4.11 -28.34 -24.77
C ARG A 86 4.61 -26.95 -24.43
N ILE A 87 4.48 -26.51 -23.18
CA ILE A 87 5.01 -25.22 -22.73
C ILE A 87 6.53 -25.22 -22.92
N ARG A 88 7.24 -26.23 -22.39
CA ARG A 88 8.70 -26.30 -22.46
C ARG A 88 9.24 -26.27 -23.89
N ASN A 89 8.56 -26.94 -24.81
CA ASN A 89 8.94 -27.03 -26.22
C ASN A 89 8.30 -25.95 -27.09
N TRP A 90 7.53 -25.02 -26.51
CA TRP A 90 6.92 -23.94 -27.26
C TRP A 90 8.00 -23.04 -27.86
N LYS A 91 7.79 -22.63 -29.11
CA LYS A 91 8.63 -21.69 -29.83
C LYS A 91 7.76 -20.64 -30.47
N GLN A 92 8.29 -19.43 -30.51
CA GLN A 92 7.67 -18.37 -31.28
C GLN A 92 7.98 -18.64 -32.75
N ASP A 93 6.99 -19.16 -33.47
CA ASP A 93 7.03 -19.29 -34.91
C ASP A 93 6.44 -18.03 -35.57
N ASP A 94 6.71 -17.82 -36.86
CA ASP A 94 6.14 -16.72 -37.68
C ASP A 94 4.60 -16.81 -37.84
N GLN A 95 3.97 -17.83 -37.25
CA GLN A 95 2.52 -17.97 -37.22
C GLN A 95 1.89 -16.89 -36.33
N LYS A 96 0.88 -16.21 -36.87
CA LYS A 96 0.18 -15.06 -36.26
C LYS A 96 -0.39 -15.33 -34.86
N ASN A 97 -0.65 -16.60 -34.52
CA ASN A 97 -1.31 -17.03 -33.27
C ASN A 97 -0.35 -17.69 -32.25
N SER A 98 0.97 -17.65 -32.47
CA SER A 98 1.92 -18.35 -31.59
C SER A 98 1.82 -17.94 -30.11
N VAL A 99 1.61 -16.64 -29.83
CA VAL A 99 1.42 -16.13 -28.46
C VAL A 99 0.09 -16.58 -27.86
N GLU A 100 -0.99 -16.64 -28.64
CA GLU A 100 -2.30 -17.14 -28.17
C GLU A 100 -2.25 -18.64 -27.85
N VAL A 101 -1.44 -19.43 -28.58
CA VAL A 101 -1.16 -20.82 -28.22
C VAL A 101 -0.49 -20.92 -26.85
N LEU A 102 0.55 -20.12 -26.60
CA LEU A 102 1.19 -20.09 -25.28
C LEU A 102 0.20 -19.68 -24.19
N ARG A 103 -0.62 -18.67 -24.47
CA ARG A 103 -1.66 -18.17 -23.57
C ARG A 103 -2.68 -19.26 -23.20
N ALA A 104 -3.16 -20.03 -24.18
CA ALA A 104 -4.04 -21.17 -23.95
C ALA A 104 -3.38 -22.25 -23.09
N LEU A 105 -2.11 -22.58 -23.37
CA LEU A 105 -1.35 -23.57 -22.60
C LEU A 105 -1.18 -23.17 -21.13
N VAL A 106 -0.78 -21.92 -20.85
CA VAL A 106 -0.61 -21.45 -19.46
C VAL A 106 -1.95 -21.29 -18.74
N THR A 107 -3.03 -20.97 -19.46
CA THR A 107 -4.40 -20.98 -18.90
C THR A 107 -4.85 -22.38 -18.54
N ALA A 108 -4.59 -23.37 -19.40
CA ALA A 108 -4.92 -24.76 -19.10
C ALA A 108 -4.14 -25.24 -17.87
N ALA A 109 -2.86 -24.90 -17.78
CA ALA A 109 -2.05 -25.24 -16.62
C ALA A 109 -2.54 -24.54 -15.34
N PHE A 110 -3.01 -23.29 -15.43
CA PHE A 110 -3.67 -22.59 -14.31
C PHE A 110 -4.88 -23.36 -13.78
N VAL A 111 -5.76 -23.78 -14.69
CA VAL A 111 -7.02 -24.46 -14.35
C VAL A 111 -6.76 -25.82 -13.71
N LEU A 112 -5.72 -26.52 -14.17
CA LEU A 112 -5.32 -27.82 -13.63
C LEU A 112 -4.43 -27.74 -12.38
N ASP A 113 -4.09 -26.54 -11.91
CA ASP A 113 -3.28 -26.33 -10.71
C ASP A 113 -4.15 -26.01 -9.48
N VAL A 114 -3.57 -26.18 -8.29
CA VAL A 114 -4.14 -25.74 -7.02
C VAL A 114 -3.44 -24.46 -6.59
N GLN A 115 -4.11 -23.33 -6.79
CA GLN A 115 -3.62 -22.00 -6.37
C GLN A 115 -2.18 -21.71 -6.84
N LEU A 116 -1.88 -22.03 -8.11
CA LEU A 116 -0.57 -21.82 -8.75
C LEU A 116 0.61 -22.56 -8.11
N LYS A 117 0.37 -23.49 -7.18
CA LYS A 117 1.45 -24.13 -6.42
C LYS A 117 2.27 -25.10 -7.27
N GLY A 118 1.63 -25.88 -8.13
CA GLY A 118 2.28 -26.79 -9.07
C GLY A 118 3.17 -26.06 -10.08
N LEU A 119 2.64 -25.01 -10.72
CA LEU A 119 3.38 -24.17 -11.66
C LEU A 119 4.59 -23.49 -11.00
N THR A 120 4.43 -23.01 -9.77
CA THR A 120 5.53 -22.46 -8.97
C THR A 120 6.68 -23.47 -8.85
N GLN A 121 6.35 -24.73 -8.52
CA GLN A 121 7.33 -25.79 -8.26
C GLN A 121 8.16 -26.13 -9.51
N VAL A 122 7.58 -26.03 -10.71
CA VAL A 122 8.23 -26.50 -11.95
C VAL A 122 8.70 -25.38 -12.87
N ALA A 123 8.46 -24.11 -12.53
CA ALA A 123 8.68 -22.97 -13.40
C ALA A 123 10.08 -22.95 -14.05
N THR A 124 11.13 -23.17 -13.26
CA THR A 124 12.53 -23.17 -13.73
C THR A 124 12.84 -24.31 -14.73
N ALA A 125 12.09 -25.41 -14.67
CA ALA A 125 12.27 -26.56 -15.57
C ALA A 125 11.56 -26.38 -16.92
N ILE A 126 10.47 -25.60 -16.95
CA ILE A 126 9.61 -25.46 -18.14
C ILE A 126 9.77 -24.12 -18.87
N VAL A 127 10.24 -23.05 -18.21
CA VAL A 127 10.42 -21.75 -18.86
C VAL A 127 11.77 -21.70 -19.57
N THR A 128 11.76 -22.09 -20.85
CA THR A 128 12.89 -21.90 -21.78
C THR A 128 12.96 -20.46 -22.29
N GLU A 129 14.02 -20.08 -22.99
CA GLU A 129 14.17 -18.69 -23.48
C GLU A 129 13.07 -18.25 -24.47
N PRO A 130 12.62 -19.10 -25.42
CA PRO A 130 11.44 -18.79 -26.22
C PRO A 130 10.22 -18.54 -25.33
N VAL A 131 9.91 -19.46 -24.41
CA VAL A 131 8.77 -19.34 -23.48
C VAL A 131 8.85 -18.04 -22.70
N ARG A 132 10.01 -17.69 -22.13
CA ARG A 132 10.23 -16.44 -21.41
C ARG A 132 9.88 -15.23 -22.28
N THR A 133 10.33 -15.21 -23.53
CA THR A 133 10.04 -14.13 -24.49
C THR A 133 8.55 -14.06 -24.83
N GLY A 134 7.90 -15.22 -25.01
CA GLY A 134 6.46 -15.31 -25.24
C GLY A 134 5.64 -14.81 -24.04
N LEU A 135 6.00 -15.20 -22.82
CA LEU A 135 5.38 -14.72 -21.59
C LEU A 135 5.57 -13.20 -21.40
N LYS A 136 6.77 -12.69 -21.67
CA LYS A 136 7.04 -11.24 -21.69
C LYS A 136 6.09 -10.53 -22.67
N THR A 137 6.00 -11.03 -23.90
CA THR A 137 5.13 -10.47 -24.94
C THR A 137 3.65 -10.47 -24.52
N LEU A 138 3.18 -11.60 -23.96
CA LEU A 138 1.82 -11.73 -23.44
C LEU A 138 1.51 -10.67 -22.36
N LEU A 139 2.42 -10.48 -21.40
CA LEU A 139 2.23 -9.48 -20.36
C LEU A 139 2.32 -8.04 -20.88
N LEU A 140 3.20 -7.76 -21.84
CA LEU A 140 3.28 -6.44 -22.48
C LEU A 140 2.00 -6.10 -23.24
N GLN A 141 1.41 -7.07 -23.93
CA GLN A 141 0.14 -6.94 -24.67
C GLN A 141 -1.09 -6.90 -23.75
N TYR A 142 -0.98 -7.37 -22.51
CA TYR A 142 -2.08 -7.32 -21.56
C TYR A 142 -2.58 -5.89 -21.38
N THR A 143 -3.88 -5.73 -21.61
CA THR A 143 -4.63 -4.53 -21.27
C THR A 143 -5.56 -4.89 -20.13
N PHE A 144 -5.55 -4.08 -19.09
CA PHE A 144 -6.45 -4.26 -17.96
C PHE A 144 -7.90 -4.23 -18.48
N ARG A 145 -8.64 -5.32 -18.24
CA ARG A 145 -10.05 -5.45 -18.59
C ARG A 145 -10.87 -5.48 -17.30
N GLU A 146 -11.92 -4.68 -17.27
CA GLU A 146 -12.84 -4.63 -16.12
C GLU A 146 -13.58 -5.95 -15.95
N ILE A 147 -13.73 -6.37 -14.69
CA ILE A 147 -14.52 -7.55 -14.33
C ILE A 147 -16.03 -7.27 -14.44
N ALA A 148 -16.44 -6.01 -14.27
CA ALA A 148 -17.82 -5.57 -14.39
C ALA A 148 -17.89 -4.29 -15.23
N PRO A 149 -18.66 -4.25 -16.34
CA PRO A 149 -18.74 -3.08 -17.19
C PRO A 149 -19.39 -1.93 -16.42
N GLY A 150 -18.59 -0.92 -16.05
CA GLY A 150 -19.09 0.24 -15.34
C GLY A 150 -18.21 1.45 -15.54
N ARG A 151 -18.71 2.48 -16.24
CA ARG A 151 -17.98 3.74 -16.53
C ARG A 151 -17.28 4.38 -15.33
N ARG A 152 -17.78 4.14 -14.11
CA ARG A 152 -17.17 4.63 -12.86
C ARG A 152 -15.86 3.93 -12.52
N TYR A 153 -15.76 2.62 -12.75
CA TYR A 153 -14.54 1.84 -12.52
C TYR A 153 -13.47 2.21 -13.55
N GLN A 154 -13.84 2.33 -14.83
CA GLN A 154 -12.93 2.76 -15.90
C GLN A 154 -12.24 4.06 -15.55
N LYS A 155 -13.05 5.07 -15.23
CA LYS A 155 -12.55 6.39 -14.87
C LYS A 155 -11.64 6.32 -13.66
N ALA A 156 -11.94 5.47 -12.68
CA ALA A 156 -11.11 5.35 -11.49
C ALA A 156 -9.74 4.71 -11.79
N HIS A 157 -9.68 3.69 -12.66
CA HIS A 157 -8.43 3.08 -13.11
C HIS A 157 -7.60 4.01 -14.02
N ASP A 158 -8.26 4.78 -14.88
CA ASP A 158 -7.60 5.80 -15.71
C ASP A 158 -7.08 6.96 -14.86
N ASP A 159 -7.88 7.46 -13.91
CA ASP A 159 -7.46 8.47 -12.92
C ASP A 159 -6.26 7.95 -12.11
N ALA A 160 -6.26 6.67 -11.69
CA ALA A 160 -5.15 6.07 -10.95
C ALA A 160 -3.87 6.03 -11.80
N ARG A 161 -3.98 5.62 -13.07
CA ARG A 161 -2.85 5.60 -14.01
C ARG A 161 -2.26 7.00 -14.20
N GLU A 162 -3.09 8.01 -14.41
CA GLU A 162 -2.63 9.39 -14.59
C GLU A 162 -2.00 9.97 -13.31
N ASN A 163 -2.62 9.72 -12.16
CA ASN A 163 -2.04 10.15 -10.89
C ASN A 163 -0.71 9.45 -10.60
N ALA A 164 -0.56 8.16 -10.93
CA ALA A 164 0.71 7.44 -10.73
C ALA A 164 1.83 8.03 -11.60
N ARG A 165 1.54 8.30 -12.89
CA ARG A 165 2.49 8.94 -13.83
C ARG A 165 2.92 10.33 -13.39
N THR A 166 2.01 11.08 -12.76
CA THR A 166 2.30 12.42 -12.24
C THR A 166 2.81 12.42 -10.80
N GLY A 167 3.08 11.24 -10.22
CA GLY A 167 3.60 11.09 -8.86
C GLY A 167 2.64 11.53 -7.75
N ARG A 168 1.32 11.50 -8.00
CA ARG A 168 0.24 11.96 -7.09
C ARG A 168 -0.45 10.79 -6.37
N PHE A 169 0.33 10.02 -5.64
CA PHE A 169 -0.10 8.85 -4.87
C PHE A 169 -1.12 9.17 -3.77
N GLU A 170 -1.14 10.39 -3.23
CA GLU A 170 -2.12 10.83 -2.24
C GLU A 170 -3.56 10.82 -2.77
N LYS A 171 -3.72 10.87 -4.11
CA LYS A 171 -5.02 10.76 -4.78
C LYS A 171 -5.42 9.32 -5.08
N ILE A 172 -4.47 8.39 -5.04
CA ILE A 172 -4.67 6.98 -5.38
C ILE A 172 -5.06 6.17 -4.15
N LEU A 173 -4.30 6.31 -3.04
CA LEU A 173 -4.44 5.45 -1.86
C LEU A 173 -5.88 5.31 -1.34
N PRO A 174 -6.69 6.39 -1.24
CA PRO A 174 -8.06 6.30 -0.71
C PRO A 174 -8.99 5.37 -1.51
N ARG A 175 -8.64 5.09 -2.77
CA ARG A 175 -9.42 4.24 -3.67
C ARG A 175 -8.74 2.92 -4.00
N PHE A 176 -7.45 2.81 -3.72
CA PHE A 176 -6.60 1.72 -4.20
C PHE A 176 -7.13 0.34 -3.78
N HIS A 177 -7.56 0.19 -2.53
CA HIS A 177 -8.10 -1.08 -2.02
C HIS A 177 -9.50 -1.44 -2.52
N HIS A 178 -10.16 -0.51 -3.22
CA HIS A 178 -11.44 -0.75 -3.87
C HIS A 178 -11.28 -1.10 -5.34
N PHE A 179 -10.05 -1.09 -5.86
CA PHE A 179 -9.75 -1.54 -7.21
C PHE A 179 -9.67 -3.06 -7.23
N PHE A 180 -10.31 -3.66 -8.25
CA PHE A 180 -10.28 -5.10 -8.47
C PHE A 180 -9.17 -5.43 -9.47
N PHE A 181 -8.00 -5.78 -8.96
CA PHE A 181 -6.83 -6.11 -9.77
C PHE A 181 -6.71 -7.61 -10.07
N ARG A 182 -7.75 -8.25 -10.58
CA ARG A 182 -7.62 -9.67 -10.97
C ARG A 182 -7.23 -9.80 -12.43
N GLY A 183 -6.06 -10.40 -12.66
CA GLY A 183 -5.70 -10.96 -13.95
C GLY A 183 -6.54 -12.20 -14.28
N GLY A 184 -6.65 -12.52 -15.57
CA GLY A 184 -7.09 -13.85 -15.98
C GLY A 184 -6.07 -14.92 -15.57
N GLY A 185 -6.47 -16.20 -15.61
CA GLY A 185 -5.60 -17.32 -15.26
C GLY A 185 -4.32 -17.40 -16.11
N ASP A 186 -4.41 -16.94 -17.36
CA ASP A 186 -3.28 -16.70 -18.26
C ASP A 186 -2.25 -15.73 -17.66
N ILE A 187 -2.71 -14.55 -17.24
CA ILE A 187 -1.87 -13.46 -16.76
C ILE A 187 -1.24 -13.83 -15.41
N SER A 188 -2.02 -14.38 -14.49
CA SER A 188 -1.52 -14.80 -13.19
C SER A 188 -0.46 -15.92 -13.33
N SER A 189 -0.67 -16.87 -14.26
CA SER A 189 0.32 -17.91 -14.53
C SER A 189 1.58 -17.37 -15.19
N ALA A 190 1.45 -16.44 -16.15
CA ALA A 190 2.59 -15.82 -16.79
C ALA A 190 3.44 -15.02 -15.79
N ILE A 191 2.80 -14.25 -14.90
CA ILE A 191 3.47 -13.54 -13.80
C ILE A 191 4.20 -14.52 -12.89
N ARG A 192 3.53 -15.60 -12.47
CA ARG A 192 4.11 -16.60 -11.57
C ARG A 192 5.30 -17.32 -12.19
N LEU A 193 5.15 -17.78 -13.43
CA LEU A 193 6.21 -18.46 -14.17
C LEU A 193 7.43 -17.57 -14.35
N LEU A 194 7.25 -16.29 -14.72
CA LEU A 194 8.36 -15.37 -14.85
C LEU A 194 8.98 -15.03 -13.49
N TYR A 195 8.19 -14.82 -12.43
CA TYR A 195 8.72 -14.55 -11.10
C TYR A 195 9.62 -15.68 -10.59
N GLU A 196 9.21 -16.93 -10.75
CA GLU A 196 9.97 -18.08 -10.24
C GLU A 196 11.15 -18.47 -11.14
N SER A 197 11.08 -18.23 -12.46
CA SER A 197 12.13 -18.64 -13.42
C SER A 197 13.09 -17.52 -13.82
N SER A 198 12.62 -16.28 -13.90
CA SER A 198 13.39 -15.11 -14.36
C SER A 198 12.80 -13.80 -13.80
N PRO A 199 12.94 -13.54 -12.48
CA PRO A 199 12.34 -12.36 -11.84
C PRO A 199 12.80 -11.04 -12.47
N SER A 200 14.00 -10.99 -13.02
CA SER A 200 14.51 -9.81 -13.76
C SER A 200 13.70 -9.50 -15.02
N THR A 201 13.18 -10.51 -15.71
CA THR A 201 12.30 -10.32 -16.88
C THR A 201 10.95 -9.78 -16.46
N LEU A 202 10.38 -10.27 -15.34
CA LEU A 202 9.15 -9.70 -14.81
C LEU A 202 9.34 -8.25 -14.39
N ALA A 203 10.48 -7.92 -13.76
CA ALA A 203 10.82 -6.55 -13.41
C ALA A 203 10.87 -5.65 -14.66
N GLN A 204 11.55 -6.09 -15.73
CA GLN A 204 11.57 -5.37 -17.01
C GLN A 204 10.16 -5.12 -17.58
N VAL A 205 9.26 -6.11 -17.51
CA VAL A 205 7.87 -5.93 -17.96
C VAL A 205 7.16 -4.85 -17.15
N ILE A 206 7.36 -4.81 -15.84
CA ILE A 206 6.76 -3.79 -14.98
C ILE A 206 7.30 -2.40 -15.33
N GLU A 207 8.61 -2.27 -15.54
CA GLU A 207 9.23 -1.01 -15.98
C GLU A 207 8.74 -0.56 -17.35
N GLU A 208 8.68 -1.47 -18.32
CA GLU A 208 8.26 -1.17 -19.69
C GLU A 208 6.79 -0.79 -19.77
N LYS A 209 5.92 -1.39 -18.95
CA LYS A 209 4.50 -1.05 -18.93
C LYS A 209 4.19 0.25 -18.20
N ASP A 210 4.89 0.51 -17.09
CA ASP A 210 4.67 1.66 -16.22
C ASP A 210 3.18 1.97 -15.99
N ASP A 211 2.43 0.94 -15.58
CA ASP A 211 1.00 1.02 -15.32
C ASP A 211 0.70 0.51 -13.91
N ILE A 212 0.14 1.40 -13.08
CA ILE A 212 -0.26 1.08 -11.70
C ILE A 212 -1.33 -0.03 -11.63
N ASN A 213 -2.17 -0.17 -12.67
CA ASN A 213 -3.18 -1.21 -12.71
C ASN A 213 -2.55 -2.57 -12.98
N PHE A 214 -1.58 -2.62 -13.90
CA PHE A 214 -0.80 -3.83 -14.10
C PHE A 214 0.04 -4.17 -12.86
N SER A 215 0.60 -3.15 -12.21
CA SER A 215 1.29 -3.31 -10.92
C SER A 215 0.40 -3.95 -9.85
N GLY A 216 -0.86 -3.54 -9.76
CA GLY A 216 -1.87 -4.17 -8.91
C GLY A 216 -2.11 -5.63 -9.27
N VAL A 217 -2.18 -5.98 -10.55
CA VAL A 217 -2.36 -7.37 -11.02
C VAL A 217 -1.14 -8.24 -10.67
N VAL A 218 0.07 -7.70 -10.84
CA VAL A 218 1.30 -8.39 -10.42
C VAL A 218 1.32 -8.60 -8.91
N GLN A 219 0.93 -7.59 -8.14
CA GLN A 219 0.87 -7.68 -6.69
C GLN A 219 -0.15 -8.74 -6.24
N ASP A 220 -1.35 -8.79 -6.82
CA ASP A 220 -2.38 -9.81 -6.54
C ASP A 220 -1.87 -11.23 -6.86
N ALA A 221 -1.23 -11.42 -8.02
CA ALA A 221 -0.71 -12.72 -8.44
C ALA A 221 0.46 -13.24 -7.58
N LEU A 222 1.30 -12.35 -7.02
CA LEU A 222 2.44 -12.73 -6.17
C LEU A 222 2.11 -12.75 -4.67
N GLY A 223 1.05 -12.04 -4.25
CA GLY A 223 0.64 -11.93 -2.86
C GLY A 223 1.78 -11.39 -1.97
N PRO A 224 2.07 -12.00 -0.80
CA PRO A 224 3.11 -11.53 0.11
C PRO A 224 4.53 -11.47 -0.48
N GLN A 225 4.80 -12.24 -1.54
CA GLN A 225 6.11 -12.23 -2.21
C GLN A 225 6.35 -10.93 -2.99
N ALA A 226 5.27 -10.23 -3.40
CA ALA A 226 5.34 -9.00 -4.19
C ALA A 226 6.19 -7.91 -3.49
N LEU A 227 6.05 -7.77 -2.18
CA LEU A 227 6.76 -6.75 -1.41
C LEU A 227 8.28 -6.95 -1.45
N ARG A 228 8.75 -8.19 -1.32
CA ARG A 228 10.18 -8.52 -1.44
C ARG A 228 10.66 -8.37 -2.86
N PHE A 229 9.85 -8.78 -3.83
CA PHE A 229 10.16 -8.63 -5.24
C PHE A 229 10.33 -7.15 -5.64
N ALA A 230 9.50 -6.27 -5.08
CA ALA A 230 9.55 -4.83 -5.34
C ALA A 230 10.90 -4.17 -5.00
N LEU A 231 11.73 -4.78 -4.15
CA LEU A 231 13.10 -4.31 -3.85
C LEU A 231 14.01 -4.34 -5.09
N GLY A 232 13.75 -5.25 -6.03
CA GLY A 232 14.49 -5.40 -7.27
C GLY A 232 13.88 -4.65 -8.47
N VAL A 233 12.78 -3.92 -8.26
CA VAL A 233 12.03 -3.19 -9.29
C VAL A 233 12.22 -1.69 -9.03
N GLN A 234 12.45 -0.88 -10.07
CA GLN A 234 12.63 0.57 -9.96
C GLN A 234 11.29 1.33 -10.01
N ASN A 235 10.27 0.74 -10.64
CA ASN A 235 8.96 1.35 -10.80
C ASN A 235 8.33 1.73 -9.44
N VAL A 236 8.20 3.04 -9.20
CA VAL A 236 7.64 3.59 -7.96
C VAL A 236 6.16 3.20 -7.82
N GLY A 237 5.41 3.14 -8.93
CA GLY A 237 4.02 2.70 -8.92
C GLY A 237 3.87 1.26 -8.40
N PHE A 238 4.75 0.36 -8.81
CA PHE A 238 4.77 -1.01 -8.33
C PHE A 238 5.09 -1.10 -6.84
N LYS A 239 6.09 -0.35 -6.36
CA LYS A 239 6.39 -0.26 -4.93
C LYS A 239 5.19 0.24 -4.14
N PHE A 240 4.50 1.26 -4.66
CA PHE A 240 3.30 1.82 -4.04
C PHE A 240 2.20 0.77 -3.93
N ALA A 241 1.91 0.04 -5.02
CA ALA A 241 0.92 -1.03 -5.04
C ALA A 241 1.23 -2.11 -3.99
N CYS A 242 2.49 -2.53 -3.91
CA CYS A 242 2.94 -3.54 -2.95
C CYS A 242 2.77 -3.09 -1.50
N ILE A 243 3.24 -1.87 -1.17
CA ILE A 243 3.13 -1.33 0.21
C ILE A 243 1.67 -1.08 0.58
N ALA A 244 0.88 -0.48 -0.32
CA ALA A 244 -0.52 -0.20 -0.07
C ALA A 244 -1.29 -1.48 0.26
N THR A 245 -1.19 -2.52 -0.58
CA THR A 245 -1.89 -3.79 -0.31
C THR A 245 -1.35 -4.47 0.94
N PHE A 246 -0.02 -4.54 1.11
CA PHE A 246 0.57 -5.16 2.30
C PHE A 246 0.07 -4.52 3.60
N CYS A 247 0.09 -3.20 3.71
CA CYS A 247 -0.38 -2.52 4.91
C CYS A 247 -1.90 -2.63 5.11
N HIS A 248 -2.67 -2.75 4.02
CA HIS A 248 -4.11 -2.99 4.12
C HIS A 248 -4.45 -4.39 4.64
N GLU A 249 -3.69 -5.41 4.24
CA GLU A 249 -3.86 -6.79 4.71
C GLU A 249 -3.34 -6.98 6.13
N ASN A 250 -2.34 -6.19 6.53
CA ASN A 250 -1.61 -6.34 7.80
C ASN A 250 -1.76 -5.11 8.72
N ARG A 251 -2.97 -4.53 8.78
CA ARG A 251 -3.23 -3.25 9.50
C ARG A 251 -2.80 -3.28 10.97
N GLU A 252 -2.98 -4.42 11.63
CA GLU A 252 -2.82 -4.53 13.08
C GLU A 252 -1.45 -5.08 13.49
N VAL A 253 -0.89 -6.01 12.71
CA VAL A 253 0.33 -6.74 13.08
C VAL A 253 1.23 -6.86 11.86
N ILE A 254 2.50 -6.52 12.03
CA ILE A 254 3.54 -6.78 11.02
C ILE A 254 3.91 -8.26 11.07
N PRO A 255 3.78 -9.01 9.97
CA PRO A 255 4.34 -10.35 9.89
C PRO A 255 5.86 -10.32 10.11
N THR A 256 6.38 -11.30 10.84
CA THR A 256 7.82 -11.38 11.14
C THR A 256 8.66 -11.40 9.87
N GLY A 257 9.74 -10.63 9.83
CA GLY A 257 10.69 -10.60 8.71
C GLY A 257 10.32 -9.67 7.55
N PHE A 258 9.40 -8.72 7.78
CA PHE A 258 9.04 -7.68 6.81
C PHE A 258 9.47 -6.26 7.19
N ASP A 259 9.95 -6.03 8.42
CA ASP A 259 10.48 -4.73 8.85
C ASP A 259 11.62 -4.23 7.92
N ALA A 260 12.60 -5.10 7.64
CA ALA A 260 13.74 -4.74 6.79
C ALA A 260 13.34 -4.47 5.31
N PRO A 261 12.53 -5.32 4.63
CA PRO A 261 12.01 -4.99 3.30
C PRO A 261 11.24 -3.68 3.23
N LEU A 262 10.38 -3.37 4.21
CA LEU A 262 9.64 -2.11 4.24
C LEU A 262 10.58 -0.91 4.38
N GLY A 263 11.57 -1.02 5.27
CA GLY A 263 12.56 0.03 5.48
C GLY A 263 13.40 0.29 4.21
N GLU A 264 13.88 -0.76 3.56
CA GLU A 264 14.64 -0.65 2.32
C GLU A 264 13.81 -0.04 1.18
N LEU A 265 12.53 -0.42 1.05
CA LEU A 265 11.64 0.21 0.07
C LEU A 265 11.49 1.71 0.33
N LEU A 266 11.24 2.11 1.59
CA LEU A 266 11.15 3.52 1.98
C LEU A 266 12.43 4.28 1.64
N HIS A 267 13.60 3.68 1.90
CA HIS A 267 14.88 4.27 1.54
C HIS A 267 15.01 4.47 0.02
N GLN A 268 14.70 3.44 -0.78
CA GLN A 268 14.74 3.55 -2.26
C GLN A 268 13.76 4.61 -2.80
N ILE A 269 12.59 4.78 -2.18
CA ILE A 269 11.62 5.80 -2.59
C ILE A 269 12.12 7.20 -2.23
N SER A 270 12.76 7.37 -1.07
CA SER A 270 13.37 8.66 -0.68
C SER A 270 14.45 9.12 -1.67
N GLN A 271 15.11 8.18 -2.36
CA GLN A 271 16.11 8.47 -3.38
C GLN A 271 15.52 8.82 -4.76
N SER A 272 14.20 8.74 -4.95
CA SER A 272 13.56 9.01 -6.26
C SER A 272 13.48 10.51 -6.58
N SER A 273 12.43 11.18 -6.12
CA SER A 273 12.31 12.64 -6.19
C SER A 273 11.56 13.15 -4.96
N ASP A 274 11.88 14.38 -4.54
CA ASP A 274 11.22 15.02 -3.39
C ASP A 274 9.70 15.09 -3.57
N ALA A 275 9.21 15.34 -4.80
CA ALA A 275 7.79 15.40 -5.10
C ALA A 275 7.08 14.04 -4.92
N VAL A 276 7.74 12.95 -5.31
CA VAL A 276 7.23 11.58 -5.10
C VAL A 276 7.24 11.25 -3.61
N TRP A 277 8.32 11.55 -2.90
CA TRP A 277 8.41 11.34 -1.46
C TRP A 277 7.32 12.10 -0.71
N ASP A 278 7.12 13.39 -1.00
CA ASP A 278 6.05 14.22 -0.43
C ASP A 278 4.67 13.61 -0.66
N SER A 279 4.41 13.12 -1.87
CA SER A 279 3.16 12.49 -2.23
C SER A 279 2.93 11.19 -1.44
N TRP A 280 3.96 10.37 -1.27
CA TRP A 280 3.91 9.17 -0.45
C TRP A 280 3.67 9.48 1.03
N MET A 281 4.37 10.49 1.57
CA MET A 281 4.16 10.93 2.93
C MET A 281 2.70 11.36 3.13
N LYS A 282 2.15 12.17 2.21
CA LYS A 282 0.73 12.57 2.25
C LYS A 282 -0.23 11.40 2.03
N ALA A 283 0.11 10.41 1.23
CA ALA A 283 -0.73 9.24 1.01
C ALA A 283 -0.89 8.46 2.32
N PHE A 284 0.22 8.01 2.91
CA PHE A 284 0.20 7.11 4.05
C PHE A 284 0.06 7.82 5.40
N PHE A 285 0.63 9.01 5.57
CA PHE A 285 0.77 9.68 6.88
C PHE A 285 -0.14 10.89 7.05
N LYS A 286 -1.10 11.12 6.14
CA LYS A 286 -2.15 12.13 6.35
C LYS A 286 -3.00 11.85 7.60
N HIS A 287 -3.19 10.57 7.92
CA HIS A 287 -3.89 10.11 9.11
C HIS A 287 -3.01 9.11 9.88
N PRO A 288 -2.04 9.58 10.68
CA PRO A 288 -1.19 8.72 11.50
C PRO A 288 -1.99 7.72 12.34
N GLY A 289 -1.48 6.50 12.45
CA GLY A 289 -2.13 5.33 13.06
C GLY A 289 -2.86 4.43 12.07
N SER A 290 -2.95 4.80 10.79
CA SER A 290 -3.66 4.01 9.77
C SER A 290 -2.78 2.90 9.18
N TYR A 291 -1.46 3.02 9.28
CA TYR A 291 -0.51 2.10 8.64
C TYR A 291 0.65 1.78 9.60
N LEU A 292 0.32 1.23 10.77
CA LEU A 292 1.27 0.91 11.83
C LEU A 292 2.54 0.16 11.35
N PRO A 293 2.44 -0.84 10.43
CA PRO A 293 3.65 -1.48 9.90
C PRO A 293 4.62 -0.53 9.22
N LEU A 294 4.09 0.38 8.41
CA LEU A 294 4.88 1.34 7.65
C LEU A 294 5.40 2.45 8.57
N GLU A 295 4.62 2.86 9.57
CA GLU A 295 5.02 3.85 10.57
C GLU A 295 6.23 3.39 11.37
N LYS A 296 6.22 2.14 11.84
CA LYS A 296 7.35 1.55 12.56
C LYS A 296 8.60 1.46 11.67
N ALA A 297 8.44 0.97 10.44
CA ALA A 297 9.54 0.89 9.48
C ALA A 297 10.10 2.28 9.15
N LEU A 298 9.23 3.29 8.97
CA LEU A 298 9.64 4.66 8.70
C LEU A 298 10.42 5.25 9.88
N ALA A 299 9.93 5.10 11.12
CA ALA A 299 10.63 5.59 12.31
C ALA A 299 12.07 5.06 12.39
N GLN A 300 12.27 3.78 12.05
CA GLN A 300 13.59 3.15 11.99
C GLN A 300 14.46 3.69 10.85
N GLN A 301 13.88 4.11 9.72
CA GLN A 301 14.66 4.58 8.57
C GLN A 301 14.97 6.08 8.58
N LEU A 302 14.12 6.90 9.20
CA LEU A 302 14.25 8.36 9.20
C LEU A 302 15.63 8.84 9.66
N HIS A 303 16.26 8.16 10.62
CA HIS A 303 17.59 8.55 11.12
C HIS A 303 18.69 8.47 10.05
N THR A 304 18.48 7.69 8.98
CA THR A 304 19.40 7.59 7.83
C THR A 304 19.09 8.60 6.72
N MET A 305 18.00 9.34 6.84
CA MET A 305 17.49 10.25 5.81
C MET A 305 17.83 11.70 6.14
N ASP A 306 17.96 12.53 5.10
CA ASP A 306 18.17 13.97 5.23
C ASP A 306 16.95 14.68 5.87
N GLU A 307 17.20 15.83 6.51
CA GLU A 307 16.17 16.67 7.14
C GLU A 307 15.03 17.08 6.20
N ARG A 308 15.29 17.20 4.89
CA ARG A 308 14.23 17.47 3.89
C ARG A 308 13.12 16.39 3.92
N HIS A 309 13.49 15.12 4.11
CA HIS A 309 12.53 14.02 4.20
C HIS A 309 11.73 14.07 5.49
N TRP A 310 12.35 14.55 6.58
CA TRP A 310 11.69 14.78 7.85
C TRP A 310 10.63 15.88 7.71
N VAL A 311 10.99 16.98 7.04
CA VAL A 311 10.05 18.08 6.73
C VAL A 311 8.86 17.56 5.92
N SER A 312 9.06 16.69 4.92
CA SER A 312 7.96 16.07 4.17
C SER A 312 7.01 15.25 5.07
N LEU A 313 7.57 14.45 5.99
CA LEU A 313 6.77 13.71 6.97
C LEU A 313 6.00 14.65 7.90
N LEU A 314 6.65 15.70 8.44
CA LEU A 314 6.01 16.65 9.35
C LEU A 314 4.88 17.45 8.68
N ASN A 315 4.95 17.66 7.36
CA ASN A 315 3.90 18.31 6.58
C ASN A 315 2.77 17.37 6.13
N ALA A 316 2.91 16.04 6.31
CA ALA A 316 1.91 15.09 5.83
C ALA A 316 0.63 15.02 6.68
N PRO A 317 0.68 14.98 8.03
CA PRO A 317 -0.50 14.86 8.87
C PRO A 317 -1.51 15.99 8.63
N SER A 318 -2.79 15.62 8.57
CA SER A 318 -3.87 16.60 8.58
C SER A 318 -4.06 17.16 10.00
N LEU A 319 -3.39 18.27 10.30
CA LEU A 319 -3.37 18.90 11.64
C LEU A 319 -4.76 19.29 12.19
N ARG A 320 -5.77 19.40 11.32
CA ARG A 320 -7.17 19.77 11.66
C ARG A 320 -8.04 18.63 12.20
N TYR A 321 -7.70 17.36 11.96
CA TYR A 321 -8.50 16.20 12.40
C TYR A 321 -7.78 15.37 13.47
N ALA A 322 -6.90 16.04 14.22
CA ALA A 322 -5.70 15.42 14.73
C ALA A 322 -5.79 14.89 16.16
N ARG A 323 -6.93 14.99 16.86
CA ARG A 323 -7.10 14.32 18.16
C ARG A 323 -6.82 12.82 18.06
N LYS A 324 -7.25 12.17 16.99
CA LYS A 324 -6.98 10.74 16.75
C LYS A 324 -5.57 10.47 16.24
N SER A 325 -4.87 11.49 15.74
CA SER A 325 -3.53 11.36 15.15
C SER A 325 -2.40 11.73 16.10
N ALA A 326 -2.68 12.48 17.16
CA ALA A 326 -1.68 12.92 18.14
C ALA A 326 -0.96 11.74 18.80
N ALA A 327 -1.70 10.75 19.32
CA ALA A 327 -1.11 9.58 19.96
C ALA A 327 -0.30 8.70 18.99
N PRO A 328 -0.83 8.29 17.81
CA PRO A 328 -0.03 7.53 16.85
C PRO A 328 1.22 8.27 16.36
N PHE A 329 1.11 9.57 16.06
CA PHE A 329 2.27 10.34 15.60
C PHE A 329 3.32 10.50 16.71
N THR A 330 2.87 10.66 17.97
CA THR A 330 3.75 10.65 19.14
C THR A 330 4.50 9.32 19.25
N GLN A 331 3.82 8.19 19.08
CA GLN A 331 4.46 6.88 19.11
C GLN A 331 5.53 6.75 18.01
N LEU A 332 5.22 7.19 16.78
CA LEU A 332 6.20 7.22 15.68
C LEU A 332 7.45 8.04 16.04
N MET A 333 7.28 9.18 16.69
CA MET A 333 8.39 10.02 17.14
C MET A 333 9.18 9.42 18.32
N LEU A 334 8.52 8.69 19.22
CA LEU A 334 9.20 7.94 20.28
C LEU A 334 10.03 6.80 19.70
N ASP A 335 9.50 6.09 18.72
CA ASP A 335 10.23 5.03 18.00
C ASP A 335 11.43 5.62 17.23
N PHE A 336 11.27 6.81 16.62
CA PHE A 336 12.37 7.54 15.99
C PHE A 336 13.44 7.94 17.03
N ARG A 337 13.05 8.50 18.18
CA ARG A 337 13.96 8.87 19.27
C ARG A 337 14.78 7.66 19.75
N ALA A 338 14.17 6.49 19.85
CA ALA A 338 14.85 5.28 20.28
C ALA A 338 16.02 4.88 19.37
N VAL A 339 16.01 5.31 18.10
CA VAL A 339 17.07 5.01 17.12
C VAL A 339 17.98 6.23 16.86
N ALA A 340 17.41 7.42 16.72
CA ALA A 340 18.15 8.65 16.39
C ALA A 340 18.76 9.36 17.62
N GLY A 341 18.35 8.98 18.83
CA GLY A 341 18.75 9.62 20.08
C GLY A 341 18.07 10.97 20.33
N ASP A 342 18.45 11.60 21.45
CA ASP A 342 17.86 12.87 21.90
C ASP A 342 18.20 14.03 20.96
N ASP A 343 19.44 14.11 20.46
CA ASP A 343 19.85 15.14 19.49
C ASP A 343 19.06 15.06 18.17
N GLY A 344 18.72 13.85 17.73
CA GLY A 344 17.87 13.63 16.57
C GLY A 344 16.46 14.14 16.80
N LEU A 345 15.88 13.80 17.95
CA LEU A 345 14.55 14.27 18.34
C LEU A 345 14.52 15.80 18.52
N GLU A 346 15.53 16.40 19.12
CA GLU A 346 15.61 17.86 19.31
C GLU A 346 15.54 18.60 17.96
N ARG A 347 16.31 18.16 16.96
CA ARG A 347 16.23 18.73 15.60
C ARG A 347 14.85 18.56 14.98
N MET A 348 14.24 17.39 15.14
CA MET A 348 12.87 17.14 14.68
C MET A 348 11.86 18.08 15.38
N CYS A 349 12.02 18.32 16.68
CA CYS A 349 11.20 19.26 17.45
C CYS A 349 11.31 20.69 16.92
N HIS A 350 12.52 21.14 16.59
CA HIS A 350 12.75 22.46 15.97
C HIS A 350 12.02 22.60 14.63
N LEU A 351 12.18 21.64 13.72
CA LEU A 351 11.48 21.64 12.43
C LEU A 351 9.96 21.61 12.60
N ALA A 352 9.46 20.78 13.51
CA ALA A 352 8.03 20.68 13.80
C ALA A 352 7.47 21.99 14.36
N TYR A 353 8.19 22.67 15.24
CA TYR A 353 7.81 23.98 15.75
C TYR A 353 7.70 25.02 14.63
N GLU A 354 8.65 25.08 13.70
CA GLU A 354 8.57 26.02 12.58
C GLU A 354 7.34 25.79 11.69
N ILE A 355 7.02 24.53 11.39
CA ILE A 355 5.86 24.14 10.60
C ILE A 355 4.57 24.49 11.35
N TRP A 356 4.46 24.06 12.62
CA TRP A 356 3.31 24.31 13.47
C TRP A 356 3.08 25.80 13.70
N ASN A 357 4.14 26.58 13.93
CA ASN A 357 4.04 28.01 14.20
C ASN A 357 3.60 28.80 12.95
N LYS A 358 3.98 28.35 11.74
CA LYS A 358 3.50 28.92 10.47
C LYS A 358 2.04 28.55 10.19
N TRP A 359 1.61 27.35 10.58
CA TRP A 359 0.22 26.92 10.49
C TRP A 359 -0.68 27.68 11.48
N ASP A 360 -0.23 27.86 12.73
CA ASP A 360 -0.89 28.72 13.72
C ASP A 360 -2.38 28.36 13.97
N TYR A 361 -2.70 27.06 13.89
CA TYR A 361 -4.07 26.52 13.94
C TYR A 361 -5.00 27.04 12.83
N ARG A 362 -4.44 27.57 11.74
CA ARG A 362 -5.19 28.08 10.59
C ARG A 362 -4.64 27.52 9.30
N ASP A 363 -5.51 26.80 8.59
CA ASP A 363 -5.24 26.45 7.21
C ASP A 363 -5.60 27.63 6.30
N LYS A 364 -4.74 27.97 5.35
CA LYS A 364 -5.01 29.05 4.38
C LYS A 364 -6.17 28.70 3.45
N ASP A 365 -6.41 27.41 3.26
CA ASP A 365 -7.37 26.90 2.28
C ASP A 365 -8.76 26.61 2.89
N THR A 366 -8.90 26.59 4.22
CA THR A 366 -10.20 26.36 4.88
C THR A 366 -10.41 27.27 6.09
N GLN A 367 -11.36 28.20 5.98
CA GLN A 367 -11.80 29.08 7.08
C GLN A 367 -12.68 28.31 8.07
N SER A 368 -12.10 27.40 8.86
CA SER A 368 -12.84 26.75 9.94
C SER A 368 -12.58 27.41 11.28
N VAL A 369 -13.65 27.87 11.91
CA VAL A 369 -13.67 28.39 13.27
C VAL A 369 -13.38 27.25 14.25
N MET A 370 -12.46 27.46 15.19
CA MET A 370 -12.16 26.52 16.27
C MET A 370 -13.04 26.77 17.50
N PHE A 371 -13.92 25.83 17.82
CA PHE A 371 -14.90 25.97 18.92
C PHE A 371 -14.44 25.42 20.27
N SER A 372 -13.34 24.66 20.31
CA SER A 372 -12.65 24.26 21.55
C SER A 372 -11.14 24.22 21.32
N PRO A 373 -10.29 24.29 22.36
CA PRO A 373 -8.86 24.05 22.18
C PRO A 373 -8.61 22.64 21.64
N GLU A 374 -7.81 22.50 20.58
CA GLU A 374 -7.65 21.22 19.89
C GLU A 374 -6.21 20.67 19.97
N PRO A 375 -6.06 19.36 20.24
CA PRO A 375 -4.80 18.68 20.03
C PRO A 375 -4.48 18.48 18.55
N CYS A 376 -3.19 18.59 18.21
CA CYS A 376 -2.70 18.32 16.86
C CYS A 376 -1.62 17.22 16.83
N ALA A 377 -1.33 16.70 15.63
CA ALA A 377 -0.40 15.59 15.45
C ALA A 377 1.03 15.95 15.95
N LEU A 378 1.38 17.23 15.92
CA LEU A 378 2.70 17.74 16.28
C LEU A 378 2.83 18.14 17.76
N ASP A 379 1.78 17.98 18.59
CA ASP A 379 1.76 18.46 19.97
C ASP A 379 2.97 17.98 20.79
N PHE A 380 3.34 16.70 20.68
CA PHE A 380 4.50 16.11 21.37
C PHE A 380 5.80 16.81 20.96
N LEU A 381 6.03 16.99 19.67
CA LEU A 381 7.25 17.62 19.15
C LEU A 381 7.33 19.11 19.52
N VAL A 382 6.21 19.82 19.46
CA VAL A 382 6.14 21.23 19.83
C VAL A 382 6.38 21.42 21.33
N ALA A 383 5.81 20.55 22.18
CA ALA A 383 6.11 20.55 23.60
C ALA A 383 7.59 20.20 23.88
N GLY A 384 8.16 19.25 23.10
CA GLY A 384 9.59 18.93 23.13
C GLY A 384 10.46 20.13 22.79
N TYR A 385 10.11 20.90 21.76
CA TYR A 385 10.81 22.15 21.42
C TYR A 385 10.83 23.13 22.59
N TYR A 386 9.69 23.33 23.25
CA TYR A 386 9.60 24.19 24.44
C TYR A 386 10.45 23.66 25.60
N ALA A 387 10.50 22.34 25.81
CA ALA A 387 11.34 21.75 26.85
C ALA A 387 12.85 22.06 26.68
N CYS A 388 13.31 22.25 25.44
CA CYS A 388 14.68 22.65 25.12
C CYS A 388 14.98 24.15 25.31
N GLN A 389 13.96 25.00 25.52
CA GLN A 389 14.16 26.45 25.65
C GLN A 389 14.69 26.86 27.02
N THR A 390 15.24 28.08 27.12
CA THR A 390 15.67 28.65 28.40
C THR A 390 14.47 28.93 29.32
N PRO A 391 14.65 28.86 30.65
CA PRO A 391 13.59 29.23 31.60
C PRO A 391 13.04 30.66 31.36
N GLU A 392 13.90 31.58 30.96
CA GLU A 392 13.54 32.97 30.66
C GLU A 392 12.62 33.05 29.43
N THR A 393 12.98 32.35 28.34
CA THR A 393 12.16 32.26 27.13
C THR A 393 10.78 31.66 27.44
N LEU A 394 10.74 30.56 28.20
CA LEU A 394 9.48 29.90 28.56
C LEU A 394 8.56 30.79 29.40
N LYS A 395 9.11 31.43 30.43
CA LYS A 395 8.35 32.35 31.29
C LYS A 395 7.84 33.56 30.51
N SER A 396 8.64 34.08 29.58
CA SER A 396 8.23 35.18 28.71
C SER A 396 7.08 34.77 27.79
N GLU A 397 7.20 33.61 27.11
CA GLU A 397 6.17 33.11 26.19
C GLU A 397 4.87 32.76 26.93
N GLU A 398 4.95 32.10 28.09
CA GLU A 398 3.77 31.81 28.91
C GLU A 398 3.08 33.10 29.36
N SER A 399 3.84 34.08 29.85
CA SER A 399 3.28 35.37 30.30
C SER A 399 2.61 36.12 29.15
N HIS A 400 3.25 36.14 27.98
CA HIS A 400 2.71 36.75 26.77
C HIS A 400 1.39 36.10 26.35
N LEU A 401 1.34 34.76 26.26
CA LEU A 401 0.11 34.03 25.91
C LEU A 401 -0.98 34.22 26.97
N GLN A 402 -0.64 34.20 28.26
CA GLN A 402 -1.61 34.41 29.33
C GLN A 402 -2.20 35.83 29.30
N GLN A 403 -1.37 36.84 29.03
CA GLN A 403 -1.85 38.22 28.86
C GLN A 403 -2.75 38.34 27.62
N ALA A 404 -2.38 37.70 26.50
CA ALA A 404 -3.21 37.67 25.31
C ALA A 404 -4.57 37.00 25.57
N ILE A 405 -4.60 35.90 26.32
CA ILE A 405 -5.84 35.21 26.72
C ILE A 405 -6.70 36.12 27.59
N ASN A 406 -6.12 36.80 28.59
CA ASN A 406 -6.87 37.63 29.54
C ASN A 406 -7.42 38.91 28.88
N SER A 407 -6.72 39.45 27.87
CA SER A 407 -7.12 40.67 27.16
C SER A 407 -7.93 40.41 25.90
N ILE A 408 -8.14 39.15 25.49
CA ILE A 408 -8.79 38.86 24.20
C ILE A 408 -10.21 39.44 24.14
N GLU A 409 -10.95 39.42 25.25
CA GLU A 409 -12.32 39.90 25.31
C GLU A 409 -12.43 41.43 25.23
N GLU A 410 -11.31 42.15 25.43
CA GLU A 410 -11.19 43.59 25.28
C GLU A 410 -10.98 44.01 23.81
N GLN A 411 -10.69 43.06 22.92
CA GLN A 411 -10.46 43.30 21.50
C GLN A 411 -11.77 43.28 20.70
N TRP A 412 -11.77 43.98 19.57
CA TRP A 412 -12.90 43.99 18.64
C TRP A 412 -12.83 42.79 17.68
N PHE A 413 -13.94 42.07 17.51
CA PHE A 413 -14.08 40.96 16.56
C PHE A 413 -15.32 41.14 15.70
N GLU A 414 -15.25 40.66 14.46
CA GLU A 414 -16.38 40.72 13.50
C GLU A 414 -17.54 39.79 13.89
N SER A 415 -17.27 38.74 14.66
CA SER A 415 -18.28 37.79 15.13
C SER A 415 -17.90 37.11 16.45
N ALA A 416 -18.89 36.53 17.14
CA ALA A 416 -18.65 35.70 18.33
C ALA A 416 -17.77 34.48 18.00
N SER A 417 -17.98 33.86 16.84
CA SER A 417 -17.16 32.76 16.34
C SER A 417 -15.70 33.16 16.17
N SER A 418 -15.42 34.35 15.66
CA SER A 418 -14.04 34.86 15.50
C SER A 418 -13.33 35.07 16.85
N LEU A 419 -14.07 35.54 17.88
CA LEU A 419 -13.56 35.64 19.24
C LEU A 419 -13.25 34.24 19.81
N THR A 420 -14.20 33.31 19.70
CA THR A 420 -14.06 31.92 20.18
C THR A 420 -12.88 31.22 19.52
N ASP A 421 -12.72 31.36 18.19
CA ASP A 421 -11.58 30.84 17.44
C ASP A 421 -10.25 31.32 17.99
N GLN A 422 -10.10 32.64 18.12
CA GLN A 422 -8.86 33.25 18.59
C GLN A 422 -8.56 32.86 20.05
N ARG A 423 -9.59 32.77 20.90
CA ARG A 423 -9.42 32.32 22.29
C ARG A 423 -8.91 30.90 22.35
N ASN A 424 -9.57 29.98 21.65
CA ASN A 424 -9.21 28.57 21.65
C ASN A 424 -7.82 28.34 21.03
N ARG A 425 -7.42 29.17 20.08
CA ARG A 425 -6.07 29.16 19.50
C ARG A 425 -5.02 29.50 20.53
N LEU A 426 -5.20 30.59 21.28
CA LEU A 426 -4.28 30.96 22.36
C LEU A 426 -4.24 29.88 23.46
N LEU A 427 -5.40 29.32 23.83
CA LEU A 427 -5.49 28.21 24.80
C LEU A 427 -4.75 26.95 24.32
N SER A 428 -4.84 26.63 23.02
CA SER A 428 -4.12 25.49 22.44
C SER A 428 -2.61 25.71 22.48
N ARG A 429 -2.13 26.93 22.22
CA ARG A 429 -0.71 27.30 22.27
C ARG A 429 -0.16 27.28 23.70
N ILE A 430 -0.83 27.92 24.66
CA ILE A 430 -0.32 28.00 26.05
C ILE A 430 -0.25 26.61 26.69
N ARG A 431 -1.16 25.71 26.33
CA ARG A 431 -1.11 24.30 26.76
C ARG A 431 0.23 23.65 26.39
N LEU A 432 0.75 23.87 25.18
CA LEU A 432 2.01 23.28 24.73
C LEU A 432 3.22 23.89 25.45
N VAL A 433 3.20 25.19 25.73
CA VAL A 433 4.24 25.87 26.54
C VAL A 433 4.28 25.27 27.95
N ARG A 434 3.11 25.16 28.60
CA ARG A 434 2.98 24.56 29.94
C ARG A 434 3.42 23.11 29.96
N HIS A 435 3.09 22.34 28.94
CA HIS A 435 3.55 20.96 28.82
C HIS A 435 5.06 20.87 28.62
N GLY A 436 5.66 21.77 27.82
CA GLY A 436 7.12 21.87 27.69
C GLY A 436 7.83 22.20 29.01
N ILE A 437 7.24 23.08 29.83
CA ILE A 437 7.72 23.33 31.21
C ILE A 437 7.64 22.05 32.05
N ALA A 438 6.52 21.33 31.98
CA ALA A 438 6.32 20.08 32.71
C ALA A 438 7.33 19.00 32.27
N PHE A 439 7.60 18.87 30.97
CA PHE A 439 8.64 17.98 30.43
C PHE A 439 10.03 18.31 30.96
N LYS A 440 10.40 19.59 30.94
CA LYS A 440 11.67 20.05 31.50
C LYS A 440 11.81 19.70 32.99
N ASN A 441 10.69 19.64 33.71
CA ASN A 441 10.61 19.28 35.12
C ASN A 441 10.40 17.76 35.37
N GLY A 442 10.51 16.90 34.34
CA GLY A 442 10.49 15.44 34.49
C GLY A 442 9.14 14.77 34.27
N CYS A 443 8.14 15.45 33.71
CA CYS A 443 6.87 14.84 33.31
C CYS A 443 7.10 13.68 32.32
N GLN A 444 6.46 12.53 32.57
CA GLN A 444 6.59 11.33 31.74
C GLN A 444 5.50 11.23 30.66
N GLU A 445 4.43 12.02 30.77
CA GLU A 445 3.30 11.97 29.84
C GLU A 445 3.64 12.62 28.51
N ALA A 446 3.77 11.81 27.44
CA ALA A 446 4.21 12.31 26.14
C ALA A 446 3.24 13.33 25.51
N LEU A 447 1.94 13.25 25.81
CA LEU A 447 0.96 14.18 25.29
C LEU A 447 0.54 15.21 26.34
N PRO A 448 0.24 16.45 25.92
CA PRO A 448 -0.31 17.46 26.81
C PRO A 448 -1.69 17.03 27.32
N PRO A 449 -2.06 17.41 28.56
CA PRO A 449 -3.39 17.14 29.10
C PRO A 449 -4.47 17.87 28.30
N GLU A 450 -5.70 17.34 28.32
CA GLU A 450 -6.83 17.99 27.65
C GLU A 450 -7.13 19.36 28.30
N THR A 451 -7.34 20.38 27.46
CA THR A 451 -7.71 21.71 27.95
C THR A 451 -9.19 21.68 28.33
N VAL A 452 -9.48 21.89 29.61
CA VAL A 452 -10.85 22.18 30.04
C VAL A 452 -11.11 23.66 29.78
N THR A 453 -12.05 23.96 28.88
CA THR A 453 -12.48 25.34 28.65
C THR A 453 -13.38 25.76 29.80
N GLU A 454 -12.86 26.52 30.76
CA GLU A 454 -13.71 27.18 31.75
C GLU A 454 -14.45 28.37 31.09
N PRO A 455 -15.78 28.47 31.24
CA PRO A 455 -16.51 29.62 30.75
C PRO A 455 -16.02 30.87 31.50
N HIS A 456 -15.62 31.90 30.76
CA HIS A 456 -15.27 33.17 31.37
C HIS A 456 -16.54 33.93 31.74
N PRO A 457 -16.64 34.51 32.95
CA PRO A 457 -17.85 35.21 33.39
C PRO A 457 -18.33 36.31 32.44
N TYR A 458 -17.39 36.95 31.75
CA TYR A 458 -17.67 38.02 30.79
C TYR A 458 -18.15 37.48 29.42
N PHE A 459 -17.71 36.28 29.01
CA PHE A 459 -18.19 35.63 27.79
C PHE A 459 -19.66 35.19 27.94
N GLU A 460 -20.04 34.66 29.10
CA GLU A 460 -21.44 34.37 29.44
C GLU A 460 -22.30 35.65 29.42
N ALA A 461 -21.77 36.76 29.91
CA ALA A 461 -22.48 38.04 29.95
C ALA A 461 -22.69 38.67 28.56
N ARG A 462 -21.73 38.53 27.63
CA ARG A 462 -21.76 39.18 26.31
C ARG A 462 -22.43 38.34 25.22
N PHE A 463 -22.43 37.02 25.35
CA PHE A 463 -23.02 36.09 24.38
C PHE A 463 -23.90 35.01 25.04
N PRO A 464 -24.98 35.40 25.75
CA PRO A 464 -25.78 34.51 26.58
C PRO A 464 -26.50 33.38 25.82
N TYR A 465 -26.69 33.53 24.49
CA TYR A 465 -27.40 32.56 23.66
C TYR A 465 -26.50 31.44 23.10
N SER A 466 -25.19 31.48 23.34
CA SER A 466 -24.23 30.53 22.73
C SER A 466 -24.14 29.18 23.46
N PHE A 467 -24.72 29.07 24.66
CA PHE A 467 -24.68 27.86 25.51
C PHE A 467 -25.98 27.04 25.48
N ILE A 468 -26.98 27.45 24.70
CA ILE A 468 -28.24 26.71 24.56
C ILE A 468 -28.07 25.68 23.43
N GLY A 469 -27.34 24.59 23.69
CA GLY A 469 -27.32 23.44 22.76
C GLY A 469 -26.03 22.63 22.64
N SER A 470 -25.15 22.62 23.64
CA SER A 470 -24.03 21.66 23.73
C SER A 470 -24.40 20.45 24.58
#